data_AF-A0A1F4HK67-F1
#
_entry.id   AF-A0A1F4HK67-F1
#
_cell.length_a   1.000
_cell.length_b   1.000
_cell.length_c   1.000
_cell.angle_alpha   90.00
_cell.angle_beta   90.00
_cell.angle_gamma   90.00
#
_symmetry.space_group_name_H-M   'P 1'
#
loop_
_entity.id
_entity.type
_entity.pdbx_description
1 polymer ?
#
loop_
_entity_poly.entity_id
_entity_poly.type
_entity_poly.pdbx_seq_one_letter_code
_entity_poly.pdbx_strand_id
1 'polypeptide(L)'
;MLVMCLVGSAHATLVDRGNGMVYDSVQNLTWLQDWNSRGTQGFSDIGRLTYVPADQWARDLVFGGFTDWRLPTAINSDDGAICLYNGCTKNEFGHLWHVELGNPRNGPLVNTGPFLNMRGPFNTGNTYFTSTLRSNPTGVVTFSTSEGRHQLDPVTSGSRLFVVAVRDGDVLSAVPEPQSWMMLLAGLAGVGAVSARRLRQR
;
A
#
# COMPACT_ATOMS: atom_id res chain seq x y z
N MET A 1 14.43 35.62 -26.49
CA MET A 1 14.96 34.40 -25.84
C MET A 1 13.81 33.78 -25.06
N LEU A 2 13.17 32.75 -25.62
CA LEU A 2 12.02 32.08 -25.03
C LEU A 2 12.55 30.99 -24.09
N VAL A 3 12.35 31.15 -22.78
CA VAL A 3 12.68 30.11 -21.79
C VAL A 3 11.55 29.09 -21.79
N MET A 4 11.78 27.95 -22.43
CA MET A 4 10.87 26.82 -22.44
C MET A 4 11.10 26.03 -21.14
N CYS A 5 10.26 26.24 -20.13
CA CYS A 5 10.22 25.37 -18.96
C CYS A 5 9.69 24.01 -19.40
N LEU A 6 10.59 23.03 -19.53
CA LEU A 6 10.23 21.62 -19.54
C LEU A 6 9.66 21.29 -18.16
N VAL A 7 8.32 21.32 -18.06
CA VAL A 7 7.62 20.68 -16.94
C VAL A 7 7.77 19.18 -17.18
N GLY A 8 8.87 18.60 -16.70
CA GLY A 8 8.96 17.15 -16.59
C GLY A 8 7.84 16.72 -15.66
N SER A 9 6.96 15.84 -16.13
CA SER A 9 5.90 15.25 -15.33
C SER A 9 6.54 14.55 -14.14
N ALA A 10 6.63 15.23 -12.99
CA ALA A 10 6.99 14.59 -11.73
C ALA A 10 5.80 13.72 -11.32
N HIS A 11 5.70 12.52 -11.88
CA HIS A 11 4.77 11.52 -11.39
C HIS A 11 5.35 10.96 -10.09
N ALA A 12 5.22 11.72 -9.01
CA ALA A 12 5.59 11.26 -7.68
C ALA A 12 4.54 10.25 -7.21
N THR A 13 4.62 8.99 -7.67
CA THR A 13 3.65 7.98 -7.24
C THR A 13 3.86 7.58 -5.78
N LEU A 14 5.12 7.42 -5.35
CA LEU A 14 5.48 7.03 -4.00
C LEU A 14 5.90 8.24 -3.17
N VAL A 15 5.17 8.51 -2.09
CA VAL A 15 5.38 9.64 -1.19
C VAL A 15 5.78 9.12 0.19
N ASP A 16 7.03 9.35 0.59
CA ASP A 16 7.47 9.12 1.97
C ASP A 16 6.76 10.13 2.89
N ARG A 17 6.03 9.62 3.89
CA ARG A 17 5.30 10.41 4.88
C ARG A 17 6.16 10.82 6.07
N GLY A 18 7.42 10.37 6.13
CA GLY A 18 8.38 10.71 7.17
C GLY A 18 8.13 10.05 8.54
N ASN A 19 7.10 9.23 8.64
CA ASN A 19 6.67 8.55 9.86
C ASN A 19 6.69 7.02 9.73
N GLY A 20 7.59 6.50 8.88
CA GLY A 20 7.72 5.06 8.62
C GLY A 20 6.64 4.50 7.68
N MET A 21 6.01 5.37 6.89
CA MET A 21 4.96 5.00 5.94
C MET A 21 5.21 5.63 4.57
N VAL A 22 4.91 4.89 3.50
CA VAL A 22 5.03 5.35 2.12
C VAL A 22 3.66 5.23 1.47
N TYR A 23 3.14 6.35 0.96
CA TYR A 23 1.88 6.39 0.24
C TYR A 23 2.12 6.18 -1.26
N ASP A 24 1.44 5.19 -1.84
CA ASP A 24 1.29 4.98 -3.28
C ASP A 24 0.00 5.64 -3.76
N SER A 25 0.16 6.76 -4.46
CA SER A 25 -0.95 7.56 -4.97
C SER A 25 -1.67 6.97 -6.18
N VAL A 26 -1.07 5.99 -6.87
CA VAL A 26 -1.69 5.32 -8.02
C VAL A 26 -2.60 4.19 -7.55
N GLN A 27 -2.12 3.40 -6.59
CA GLN A 27 -2.92 2.31 -6.01
C GLN A 27 -3.82 2.79 -4.87
N ASN A 28 -3.62 4.03 -4.39
CA ASN A 28 -4.28 4.58 -3.21
C ASN A 28 -4.06 3.66 -1.98
N LEU A 29 -2.79 3.32 -1.74
CA LEU A 29 -2.36 2.43 -0.66
C LEU A 29 -1.27 3.10 0.17
N THR A 30 -1.26 2.85 1.47
CA THR A 30 -0.09 3.18 2.30
C THR A 30 0.62 1.90 2.74
N TRP A 31 1.91 1.83 2.46
CA TRP A 31 2.81 0.75 2.82
C TRP A 31 3.57 1.10 4.10
N LEU A 32 3.88 0.10 4.93
CA LEU A 32 4.98 0.26 5.87
C LEU A 32 6.29 0.48 5.11
N GLN A 33 7.07 1.47 5.55
CA GLN A 33 8.34 1.80 4.92
C GLN A 33 9.40 0.73 5.18
N ASP A 34 9.43 0.15 6.38
CA ASP A 34 10.36 -0.93 6.74
C ASP A 34 9.75 -2.30 6.38
N TRP A 35 10.26 -2.89 5.30
CA TRP A 35 9.86 -4.21 4.79
C TRP A 35 10.42 -5.38 5.61
N ASN A 36 11.04 -5.09 6.74
CA ASN A 36 11.42 -6.06 7.75
C ASN A 36 11.16 -5.50 9.17
N SER A 37 10.09 -4.74 9.35
CA SER A 37 9.76 -4.06 10.60
C SER A 37 9.81 -4.97 11.83
N ARG A 38 9.31 -6.21 11.75
CA ARG A 38 9.42 -7.20 12.83
C ARG A 38 10.88 -7.56 13.14
N GLY A 39 11.75 -7.70 12.14
CA GLY A 39 13.16 -7.97 12.40
C GLY A 39 13.84 -6.78 13.08
N THR A 40 13.54 -5.55 12.63
CA THR A 40 14.08 -4.32 13.20
C THR A 40 13.61 -4.08 14.65
N GLN A 41 12.40 -4.51 14.98
CA GLN A 41 11.84 -4.45 16.34
C GLN A 41 12.38 -5.52 17.31
N GLY A 42 13.38 -6.31 16.90
CA GLY A 42 14.09 -7.24 17.79
C GLY A 42 13.39 -8.59 18.00
N PHE A 43 12.44 -8.97 17.15
CA PHE A 43 11.84 -10.31 17.20
C PHE A 43 12.86 -11.39 16.80
N SER A 44 12.85 -12.52 17.53
CA SER A 44 13.86 -13.59 17.51
C SER A 44 14.10 -14.30 16.16
N ASP A 45 13.21 -14.13 15.17
CA ASP A 45 13.23 -14.85 13.89
C ASP A 45 13.56 -13.98 12.67
N ILE A 46 14.32 -12.90 12.86
CA ILE A 46 14.76 -11.99 11.78
C ILE A 46 13.56 -11.43 10.99
N GLY A 47 12.38 -11.33 11.61
CA GLY A 47 11.15 -10.77 11.03
C GLY A 47 10.26 -11.74 10.24
N ARG A 48 10.53 -13.06 10.25
CA ARG A 48 9.75 -14.05 9.47
C ARG A 48 8.65 -14.73 10.30
N LEU A 49 7.53 -15.08 9.68
CA LEU A 49 6.36 -15.76 10.28
C LEU A 49 5.91 -16.94 9.42
N THR A 50 5.19 -17.91 9.98
CA THR A 50 4.34 -18.80 9.18
C THR A 50 3.05 -18.08 8.78
N TYR A 51 2.32 -18.61 7.79
CA TYR A 51 1.21 -17.87 7.17
C TYR A 51 0.12 -17.41 8.16
N VAL A 52 -0.40 -18.30 9.01
CA VAL A 52 -1.48 -17.93 9.95
C VAL A 52 -1.04 -16.83 10.94
N PRO A 53 0.12 -16.95 11.61
CA PRO A 53 0.67 -15.83 12.39
C PRO A 53 0.95 -14.56 11.58
N ALA A 54 1.31 -14.66 10.30
CA ALA A 54 1.54 -13.51 9.43
C ALA A 54 0.26 -12.73 9.14
N ASP A 55 -0.81 -13.42 8.76
CA ASP A 55 -2.12 -12.82 8.53
C ASP A 55 -2.66 -12.19 9.82
N GLN A 56 -2.53 -12.90 10.95
CA GLN A 56 -2.92 -12.38 12.27
C GLN A 56 -2.12 -11.14 12.67
N TRP A 57 -0.79 -11.18 12.51
CA TRP A 57 0.07 -10.03 12.82
C TRP A 57 -0.34 -8.78 12.05
N ALA A 58 -0.65 -8.91 10.75
CA ALA A 58 -1.05 -7.76 9.95
C ALA A 58 -2.39 -7.18 10.43
N ARG A 59 -3.36 -8.03 10.76
CA ARG A 59 -4.69 -7.61 11.27
C ARG A 59 -4.64 -6.96 12.65
N ASP A 60 -3.72 -7.41 13.51
CA ASP A 60 -3.56 -6.87 14.86
C ASP A 60 -2.62 -5.66 14.92
N LEU A 61 -1.98 -5.31 13.79
CA LEU A 61 -1.00 -4.24 13.76
C LEU A 61 -1.67 -2.89 14.02
N VAL A 62 -1.16 -2.20 15.04
CA VAL A 62 -1.45 -0.79 15.31
C VAL A 62 -0.21 0.04 14.99
N PHE A 63 -0.28 0.83 13.91
CA PHE A 63 0.84 1.65 13.46
C PHE A 63 0.36 2.97 12.88
N GLY A 64 1.05 4.07 13.22
CA GLY A 64 0.69 5.41 12.74
C GLY A 64 -0.68 5.92 13.20
N GLY A 65 -1.27 5.33 14.25
CA GLY A 65 -2.63 5.65 14.71
C GLY A 65 -3.74 4.84 14.02
N PHE A 66 -3.38 3.85 13.21
CA PHE A 66 -4.29 3.06 12.41
C PHE A 66 -4.26 1.57 12.77
N THR A 67 -5.38 0.89 12.56
CA THR A 67 -5.62 -0.52 12.98
C THR A 67 -6.13 -1.41 11.84
N ASP A 68 -6.25 -0.87 10.63
CA ASP A 68 -6.80 -1.49 9.42
C ASP A 68 -5.69 -1.97 8.47
N TRP A 69 -4.58 -2.40 9.05
CA TRP A 69 -3.46 -2.96 8.31
C TRP A 69 -3.75 -4.40 7.86
N ARG A 70 -3.20 -4.78 6.72
CA ARG A 70 -3.35 -6.12 6.13
C ARG A 70 -2.11 -6.51 5.34
N LEU A 71 -1.98 -7.81 5.07
CA LEU A 71 -1.02 -8.27 4.06
C LEU A 71 -1.47 -7.78 2.67
N PRO A 72 -0.52 -7.44 1.76
CA PRO A 72 -0.85 -7.04 0.40
C PRO A 72 -1.56 -8.15 -0.35
N THR A 73 -2.37 -7.82 -1.35
CA THR A 73 -3.06 -8.79 -2.20
C THR A 73 -2.34 -9.02 -3.54
N ALA A 74 -2.38 -10.27 -4.01
CA ALA A 74 -2.01 -10.68 -5.36
C ALA A 74 -3.19 -10.68 -6.35
N ILE A 75 -4.36 -10.21 -5.92
CA ILE A 75 -5.54 -10.04 -6.77
C ILE A 75 -5.36 -8.80 -7.64
N ASN A 76 -5.57 -8.97 -8.94
CA ASN A 76 -5.53 -7.89 -9.91
C ASN A 76 -6.70 -6.92 -9.70
N SER A 77 -6.43 -5.62 -9.78
CA SER A 77 -7.41 -4.56 -9.55
C SER A 77 -8.43 -4.39 -10.68
N ASP A 78 -8.14 -4.87 -11.88
CA ASP A 78 -8.96 -4.70 -13.09
C ASP A 78 -9.96 -5.86 -13.31
N ASP A 79 -9.52 -7.10 -13.13
CA ASP A 79 -10.33 -8.29 -13.40
C ASP A 79 -10.60 -9.18 -12.17
N GLY A 80 -9.99 -8.87 -11.02
CA GLY A 80 -10.11 -9.68 -9.80
C GLY A 80 -9.42 -11.04 -9.89
N ALA A 81 -8.65 -11.30 -10.95
CA ALA A 81 -7.94 -12.56 -11.10
C ALA A 81 -6.69 -12.61 -10.21
N ILE A 82 -6.34 -13.82 -9.77
CA ILE A 82 -5.04 -14.06 -9.14
C ILE A 82 -4.00 -14.16 -10.24
N CYS A 83 -3.02 -13.28 -10.23
CA CYS A 83 -1.89 -13.39 -11.12
C CYS A 83 -0.73 -14.17 -10.47
N LEU A 84 -0.19 -15.14 -11.21
CA LEU A 84 0.89 -16.01 -10.75
C LEU A 84 2.09 -15.94 -11.69
N TYR A 85 3.25 -16.29 -11.15
CA TYR A 85 4.52 -16.26 -11.85
C TYR A 85 4.83 -14.83 -12.29
N ASN A 86 5.08 -14.67 -13.57
CA ASN A 86 5.79 -13.52 -14.08
C ASN A 86 4.80 -12.52 -14.63
N GLY A 87 5.07 -11.25 -14.34
CA GLY A 87 4.35 -10.18 -14.98
C GLY A 87 3.16 -9.60 -14.30
N CYS A 88 3.20 -9.75 -12.98
CA CYS A 88 2.38 -9.08 -12.02
C CYS A 88 2.37 -7.56 -12.23
N THR A 89 1.42 -6.89 -12.85
CA THR A 89 1.45 -5.40 -12.87
C THR A 89 0.15 -4.74 -12.42
N LYS A 90 -0.87 -5.55 -12.11
CA LYS A 90 -2.22 -5.09 -11.76
C LYS A 90 -2.61 -5.43 -10.32
N ASN A 91 -1.75 -6.12 -9.58
CA ASN A 91 -1.92 -6.37 -8.15
C ASN A 91 -0.92 -5.53 -7.33
N GLU A 92 -1.10 -5.46 -6.01
CA GLU A 92 -0.37 -4.52 -5.14
C GLU A 92 1.15 -4.70 -5.21
N PHE A 93 1.64 -5.92 -4.99
CA PHE A 93 3.08 -6.18 -5.09
C PHE A 93 3.62 -6.00 -6.51
N GLY A 94 2.91 -6.51 -7.50
CA GLY A 94 3.39 -6.50 -8.88
C GLY A 94 3.45 -5.09 -9.46
N HIS A 95 2.44 -4.28 -9.20
CA HIS A 95 2.41 -2.88 -9.59
C HIS A 95 3.53 -2.10 -8.90
N LEU A 96 3.62 -2.18 -7.56
CA LEU A 96 4.72 -1.52 -6.83
C LEU A 96 6.09 -1.94 -7.38
N TRP A 97 6.30 -3.24 -7.58
CA TRP A 97 7.59 -3.76 -7.97
C TRP A 97 8.00 -3.37 -9.40
N HIS A 98 7.13 -3.62 -10.38
CA HIS A 98 7.48 -3.47 -11.79
C HIS A 98 7.16 -2.08 -12.36
N VAL A 99 6.14 -1.42 -11.83
CA VAL A 99 5.69 -0.11 -12.32
C VAL A 99 6.34 1.00 -11.50
N GLU A 100 6.17 0.98 -10.18
CA GLU A 100 6.62 2.10 -9.35
C GLU A 100 8.12 2.11 -9.09
N LEU A 101 8.66 0.95 -8.72
CA LEU A 101 10.10 0.82 -8.49
C LEU A 101 10.88 0.59 -9.79
N GLY A 102 10.21 0.19 -10.87
CA GLY A 102 10.85 -0.11 -12.15
C GLY A 102 11.80 -1.32 -12.09
N ASN A 103 11.59 -2.25 -11.14
CA ASN A 103 12.39 -3.46 -11.05
C ASN A 103 12.09 -4.40 -12.24
N PRO A 104 13.11 -5.09 -12.78
CA PRO A 104 12.96 -5.94 -13.95
C PRO A 104 11.97 -7.08 -13.71
N ARG A 105 11.25 -7.45 -14.78
CA ARG A 105 10.46 -8.68 -14.82
C ARG A 105 11.42 -9.86 -14.87
N ASN A 106 11.25 -10.85 -14.00
CA ASN A 106 12.15 -12.02 -13.88
C ASN A 106 13.57 -11.62 -13.47
N GLY A 107 13.71 -10.62 -12.62
CA GLY A 107 15.00 -10.11 -12.20
C GLY A 107 15.01 -9.62 -10.77
N PRO A 108 16.21 -9.33 -10.24
CA PRO A 108 16.39 -9.01 -8.84
C PRO A 108 15.83 -7.63 -8.48
N LEU A 109 15.73 -7.39 -7.17
CA LEU A 109 15.64 -6.03 -6.62
C LEU A 109 16.81 -5.17 -7.12
N VAL A 110 16.52 -4.11 -7.85
CA VAL A 110 17.51 -3.09 -8.29
C VAL A 110 17.18 -1.70 -7.77
N ASN A 111 15.92 -1.43 -7.44
CA ASN A 111 15.44 -0.17 -6.91
C ASN A 111 14.46 -0.43 -5.75
N THR A 112 14.70 0.25 -4.64
CA THR A 112 13.85 0.19 -3.44
C THR A 112 13.00 1.44 -3.29
N GLY A 113 13.23 2.49 -4.08
CA GLY A 113 12.57 3.78 -3.87
C GLY A 113 12.71 4.24 -2.41
N PRO A 114 11.62 4.69 -1.77
CA PRO A 114 11.65 5.15 -0.37
C PRO A 114 11.59 4.01 0.65
N PHE A 115 11.59 2.74 0.24
CA PHE A 115 11.48 1.60 1.17
C PHE A 115 12.82 1.24 1.82
N LEU A 116 12.73 0.74 3.05
CA LEU A 116 13.85 0.30 3.88
C LEU A 116 13.79 -1.21 4.08
N ASN A 117 14.97 -1.83 4.23
CA ASN A 117 15.15 -3.25 4.53
C ASN A 117 14.40 -4.23 3.61
N MET A 118 14.12 -3.83 2.36
CA MET A 118 13.64 -4.76 1.34
C MET A 118 14.67 -5.86 1.12
N ARG A 119 14.24 -7.13 1.17
CA ARG A 119 15.14 -8.26 0.98
C ARG A 119 15.49 -8.40 -0.50
N GLY A 120 16.74 -8.10 -0.84
CA GLY A 120 17.30 -8.30 -2.18
C GLY A 120 17.66 -9.76 -2.51
N PRO A 121 18.12 -10.04 -3.74
CA PRO A 121 18.32 -11.39 -4.28
C PRO A 121 19.34 -12.24 -3.52
N PHE A 122 20.32 -11.63 -2.85
CA PHE A 122 21.41 -12.32 -2.16
C PHE A 122 21.12 -12.57 -0.67
N ASN A 123 19.95 -12.16 -0.17
CA ASN A 123 19.57 -12.43 1.21
C ASN A 123 18.93 -13.82 1.33
N THR A 124 19.27 -14.53 2.41
CA THR A 124 18.58 -15.77 2.79
C THR A 124 17.13 -15.48 3.16
N GLY A 125 16.21 -15.87 2.28
CA GLY A 125 14.80 -15.49 2.36
C GLY A 125 14.57 -14.14 1.69
N ASN A 126 13.81 -14.18 0.60
CA ASN A 126 13.48 -13.04 -0.27
C ASN A 126 12.03 -13.19 -0.76
N THR A 127 11.20 -13.82 0.06
CA THR A 127 9.80 -14.09 -0.25
C THR A 127 8.92 -13.48 0.82
N TYR A 128 7.86 -12.82 0.37
CA TYR A 128 6.88 -12.13 1.18
C TYR A 128 5.51 -12.79 1.04
N PHE A 129 4.76 -12.88 2.14
CA PHE A 129 3.37 -13.31 2.07
C PHE A 129 2.47 -12.25 1.45
N THR A 130 1.45 -12.72 0.73
CA THR A 130 0.25 -11.95 0.39
C THR A 130 -0.93 -12.48 1.20
N SER A 131 -2.04 -11.73 1.27
CA SER A 131 -3.31 -12.20 1.83
C SER A 131 -4.08 -13.14 0.89
N THR A 132 -3.57 -13.39 -0.32
CA THR A 132 -4.29 -14.12 -1.36
C THR A 132 -4.11 -15.62 -1.22
N LEU A 133 -5.22 -16.31 -0.96
CA LEU A 133 -5.30 -17.76 -0.96
C LEU A 133 -5.90 -18.26 -2.29
N ARG A 134 -5.41 -19.41 -2.74
CA ARG A 134 -5.96 -20.17 -3.88
C ARG A 134 -6.43 -21.52 -3.36
N SER A 135 -7.55 -22.03 -3.88
CA SER A 135 -8.17 -23.29 -3.45
C SER A 135 -7.85 -24.49 -4.33
N ASN A 136 -7.34 -24.29 -5.55
CA ASN A 136 -6.98 -25.39 -6.45
C ASN A 136 -5.76 -25.05 -7.35
N PRO A 137 -4.56 -25.56 -7.02
CA PRO A 137 -4.23 -26.27 -5.78
C PRO A 137 -4.29 -25.33 -4.57
N THR A 138 -4.51 -25.88 -3.38
CA THR A 138 -4.60 -25.09 -2.14
C THR A 138 -3.24 -24.49 -1.78
N GLY A 139 -3.16 -23.17 -1.67
CA GLY A 139 -1.92 -22.47 -1.38
C GLY A 139 -2.13 -20.99 -1.06
N VAL A 140 -1.07 -20.37 -0.55
CA VAL A 140 -0.94 -18.93 -0.43
C VAL A 140 -0.10 -18.40 -1.58
N VAL A 141 -0.53 -17.30 -2.16
CA VAL A 141 0.27 -16.59 -3.17
C VAL A 141 1.34 -15.79 -2.44
N THR A 142 2.58 -15.92 -2.87
CA THR A 142 3.73 -15.24 -2.27
C THR A 142 4.47 -14.43 -3.32
N PHE A 143 5.23 -13.43 -2.91
CA PHE A 143 5.99 -12.59 -3.82
C PHE A 143 7.50 -12.75 -3.58
N SER A 144 8.22 -13.22 -4.60
CA SER A 144 9.67 -13.38 -4.61
C SER A 144 10.35 -12.11 -5.12
N THR A 145 11.17 -11.47 -4.29
CA THR A 145 11.95 -10.26 -4.62
C THR A 145 13.31 -10.58 -5.25
N SER A 146 13.72 -11.86 -5.33
CA SER A 146 14.89 -12.26 -6.12
C SER A 146 14.59 -12.38 -7.61
N GLU A 147 13.33 -12.63 -7.94
CA GLU A 147 12.88 -12.87 -9.31
C GLU A 147 11.79 -11.88 -9.75
N GLY A 148 11.20 -11.12 -8.82
CA GLY A 148 10.08 -10.23 -9.11
C GLY A 148 8.87 -11.00 -9.63
N ARG A 149 8.49 -12.09 -8.95
CA ARG A 149 7.39 -12.97 -9.40
C ARG A 149 6.53 -13.48 -8.28
N HIS A 150 5.25 -13.71 -8.59
CA HIS A 150 4.32 -14.37 -7.70
C HIS A 150 4.54 -15.89 -7.73
N GLN A 151 4.43 -16.56 -6.60
CA GLN A 151 4.52 -18.01 -6.49
C GLN A 151 3.33 -18.55 -5.70
N LEU A 152 3.11 -19.86 -5.79
CA LEU A 152 2.08 -20.52 -5.00
C LEU A 152 2.76 -21.49 -4.04
N ASP A 153 2.66 -21.19 -2.75
CA ASP A 153 3.23 -22.01 -1.68
C ASP A 153 2.13 -22.77 -0.94
N PRO A 154 2.32 -24.04 -0.57
CA PRO A 154 1.34 -24.75 0.25
C PRO A 154 1.13 -24.05 1.59
N VAL A 155 -0.13 -23.86 1.99
CA VAL A 155 -0.48 -23.19 3.27
C VAL A 155 0.08 -23.95 4.48
N THR A 156 0.24 -25.27 4.35
CA THR A 156 0.77 -26.18 5.39
C THR A 156 2.29 -26.32 5.35
N SER A 157 3.01 -25.61 4.48
CA SER A 157 4.45 -25.82 4.23
C SER A 157 5.36 -25.54 5.44
N GLY A 158 4.84 -24.95 6.53
CA GLY A 158 5.66 -24.52 7.68
C GLY A 158 6.68 -23.43 7.33
N SER A 159 6.67 -22.94 6.09
CA SER A 159 7.59 -21.93 5.59
C SER A 159 7.45 -20.64 6.39
N ARG A 160 8.57 -20.14 6.89
CA ARG A 160 8.63 -18.84 7.57
C ARG A 160 9.02 -17.80 6.54
N LEU A 161 8.15 -16.88 6.17
CA LEU A 161 8.42 -15.85 5.14
C LEU A 161 8.35 -14.45 5.74
N PHE A 162 8.83 -13.46 4.99
CA PHE A 162 8.76 -12.07 5.40
C PHE A 162 7.34 -11.53 5.26
N VAL A 163 7.07 -10.46 6.00
CA VAL A 163 5.79 -9.77 6.03
C VAL A 163 6.03 -8.27 5.88
N VAL A 164 5.16 -7.62 5.13
CA VAL A 164 5.02 -6.18 5.07
C VAL A 164 3.52 -5.91 5.10
N ALA A 165 3.11 -4.84 5.76
CA ALA A 165 1.71 -4.47 5.86
C ALA A 165 1.41 -3.28 4.95
N VAL A 166 0.19 -3.29 4.41
CA VAL A 166 -0.43 -2.18 3.69
C VAL A 166 -1.76 -1.85 4.32
N ARG A 167 -2.23 -0.64 4.07
CA ARG A 167 -3.59 -0.18 4.36
C ARG A 167 -4.13 0.54 3.13
N ASP A 168 -5.44 0.60 3.03
CA ASP A 168 -6.09 1.39 2.00
C ASP A 168 -6.05 2.89 2.35
N GLY A 169 -5.91 3.72 1.32
CA GLY A 169 -5.89 5.17 1.42
C GLY A 169 -4.59 5.78 1.93
N ASP A 170 -4.58 7.10 1.92
CA ASP A 170 -3.53 7.92 2.51
C ASP A 170 -3.73 8.06 4.03
N VAL A 171 -2.63 8.24 4.76
CA VAL A 171 -2.62 8.49 6.20
C VAL A 171 -2.87 9.96 6.55
N LEU A 172 -2.82 10.85 5.56
CA LEU A 172 -3.16 12.26 5.74
C LEU A 172 -4.67 12.54 5.61
N SER A 173 -5.51 11.52 5.35
CA SER A 173 -6.95 11.67 5.21
C SER A 173 -7.75 11.06 6.38
N ALA A 174 -7.76 11.79 7.49
CA ALA A 174 -9.03 12.14 8.11
C ALA A 174 -9.04 13.66 8.22
N VAL A 175 -9.14 14.36 7.07
CA VAL A 175 -9.51 15.76 7.09
C VAL A 175 -10.91 15.80 7.69
N PRO A 176 -11.12 16.32 8.92
CA PRO A 176 -12.47 16.58 9.39
C PRO A 176 -13.04 17.57 8.37
N GLU A 177 -14.15 17.30 7.67
CA GLU A 177 -14.69 18.26 6.69
C GLU A 177 -14.84 19.64 7.37
N PRO A 178 -13.95 20.63 7.15
CA PRO A 178 -13.94 21.78 8.04
C PRO A 178 -14.96 22.85 7.61
N GLN A 179 -15.73 22.63 6.54
CA GLN A 179 -16.36 23.76 5.83
C GLN A 179 -17.73 23.47 5.24
N SER A 180 -18.14 22.21 5.04
CA SER A 180 -19.45 21.88 4.45
C SER A 180 -20.61 22.45 5.27
N TRP A 181 -20.53 22.36 6.61
CA TRP A 181 -21.50 22.96 7.53
C TRP A 181 -21.39 24.48 7.58
N MET A 182 -20.19 25.06 7.52
CA MET A 182 -20.03 26.52 7.52
C MET A 182 -20.59 27.14 6.23
N MET A 183 -20.39 26.51 5.08
CA MET A 183 -20.95 26.94 3.80
C MET A 183 -22.48 26.74 3.78
N LEU A 184 -22.99 25.64 4.34
CA LEU A 184 -24.43 25.41 4.50
C LEU A 184 -25.08 26.46 5.42
N LEU A 185 -24.47 26.73 6.58
CA LEU A 185 -24.96 27.73 7.54
C LEU A 185 -24.85 29.15 6.99
N ALA A 186 -23.76 29.48 6.29
CA ALA A 186 -23.61 30.77 5.61
C ALA A 186 -24.67 30.95 4.50
N GLY A 187 -24.95 29.89 3.73
CA GLY A 187 -26.02 29.88 2.73
C GLY A 187 -27.41 30.10 3.35
N LEU A 188 -27.73 29.38 4.42
CA LEU A 188 -29.02 29.52 5.13
C LEU A 188 -29.17 30.90 5.79
N ALA A 189 -28.11 31.44 6.39
CA ALA A 189 -28.10 32.79 6.95
C ALA A 189 -28.33 33.85 5.87
N GLY A 190 -27.70 33.69 4.70
CA GLY A 190 -27.92 34.57 3.53
C GLY A 190 -29.38 34.56 3.06
N VAL A 191 -29.99 33.38 2.92
CA VAL A 191 -31.41 33.24 2.53
C VAL A 191 -32.34 33.86 3.57
N GLY A 192 -32.07 33.65 4.86
CA GLY A 192 -32.83 34.24 5.96
C GLY A 192 -32.81 35.78 5.94
N ALA A 193 -31.64 36.39 5.70
CA ALA A 193 -31.49 37.84 5.62
C ALA A 193 -32.25 38.46 4.43
N VAL A 194 -32.24 37.81 3.26
CA VAL A 194 -32.99 38.26 2.08
C VAL A 194 -34.50 38.17 2.32
N SER A 195 -34.95 37.09 2.95
CA SER A 195 -36.36 36.86 3.28
C SER A 195 -36.89 37.92 4.27
N ALA A 196 -36.10 38.24 5.31
CA ALA A 196 -36.46 39.26 6.29
C ALA A 196 -36.53 40.67 5.70
N ARG A 197 -35.67 41.00 4.71
CA ARG A 197 -35.71 42.28 4.00
C ARG A 197 -36.99 42.44 3.18
N ARG A 198 -37.45 41.38 2.51
CA ARG A 198 -38.68 41.40 1.70
C ARG A 198 -39.94 41.60 2.55
N LEU A 199 -39.96 41.06 3.77
CA LEU A 199 -41.10 41.21 4.69
C LEU A 199 -41.21 42.62 5.30
N ARG A 200 -40.10 43.36 5.42
CA ARG A 200 -40.10 44.75 5.94
C ARG A 200 -40.50 45.81 4.92
N GLN A 201 -40.54 45.47 3.63
CA GLN A 201 -40.87 46.39 2.53
C GLN A 201 -42.32 46.27 2.06
N ARG A 202 -43.13 45.45 2.74
CA ARG A 202 -44.58 45.33 2.57
C ARG A 202 -45.27 45.95 3.78
#